data_AF-Q94KX7-F1
#
_entry.id   AF-Q94KX7-F1
#
_cell.length_a   1.000
_cell.length_b   1.000
_cell.length_c   1.000
_cell.angle_alpha   90.00
_cell.angle_beta   90.00
_cell.angle_gamma   90.00
#
_symmetry.space_group_name_H-M   'P 1'
#
loop_
_entity.id
_entity.type
_entity.pdbx_description
1 polymer ?
#
loop_
_entity_poly.entity_id
_entity_poly.type
_entity_poly.pdbx_seq_one_letter_code
_entity_poly.pdbx_strand_id
1 'polypeptide(L)'
;GQMVIPVFYRLDPSHVRKQTGEFGKIFEKTCHDETEEVKIRWSEALTDVANILGYHSVIWGNEADMVEKIVNDVIEKLLLTPAKDSEDFVGIEDHIAKLSMLLQLEAEEVRMVGLWGSSGIGKTTIARVLF
;
A
#
# COMPACT_ATOMS: atom_id res chain seq x y z
N GLY A 1 9.42 -12.25 -5.95
CA GLY A 1 10.15 -10.98 -5.79
C GLY A 1 9.44 -10.13 -4.76
N GLN A 2 10.13 -9.16 -4.17
CA GLN A 2 9.52 -8.19 -3.24
C GLN A 2 9.03 -6.98 -4.04
N MET A 3 7.85 -6.46 -3.72
CA MET A 3 7.35 -5.21 -4.30
C MET A 3 8.01 -4.00 -3.62
N VAL A 4 8.42 -3.02 -4.41
CA VAL A 4 9.05 -1.78 -3.94
C VAL A 4 8.28 -0.58 -4.48
N ILE A 5 8.02 0.40 -3.62
CA ILE A 5 7.32 1.65 -3.95
C ILE A 5 8.16 2.81 -3.41
N PRO A 6 8.93 3.53 -4.26
CA PRO A 6 9.76 4.62 -3.79
C PRO A 6 8.94 5.88 -3.50
N VAL A 7 9.35 6.61 -2.45
CA VAL A 7 8.80 7.92 -2.08
C VAL A 7 9.94 8.92 -2.02
N PHE A 8 9.91 9.90 -2.91
CA PHE A 8 10.90 10.96 -3.02
C PHE A 8 10.39 12.22 -2.29
N TYR A 9 10.87 12.41 -1.07
CA TYR A 9 10.45 13.49 -0.19
C TYR A 9 11.39 14.71 -0.30
N ARG A 10 10.84 15.85 -0.74
CA ARG A 10 11.53 17.13 -0.96
C ARG A 10 12.82 17.01 -1.77
N LEU A 11 12.86 16.06 -2.71
CA LEU A 11 14.03 15.79 -3.54
C LEU A 11 13.59 15.39 -4.95
N ASP A 12 14.35 15.85 -5.96
CA ASP A 12 14.20 15.39 -7.33
C ASP A 12 14.88 14.02 -7.50
N PRO A 13 14.15 12.95 -7.89
CA PRO A 13 14.73 11.63 -8.15
C PRO A 13 15.89 11.63 -9.14
N SER A 14 16.00 12.63 -10.01
CA SER A 14 17.10 12.76 -10.95
C SER A 14 18.46 12.85 -10.23
N HIS A 15 18.48 13.47 -9.04
CA HIS A 15 19.65 13.54 -8.17
C HIS A 15 20.01 12.18 -7.55
N VAL A 16 19.01 11.33 -7.26
CA VAL A 16 19.25 9.95 -6.79
C VAL A 16 19.70 9.06 -7.94
N ARG A 17 19.07 9.19 -9.11
CA ARG A 17 19.34 8.38 -10.31
C ARG A 17 20.74 8.58 -10.85
N LYS A 18 21.20 9.83 -10.87
CA LYS A 18 22.52 10.21 -11.42
C LYS A 18 23.57 10.43 -10.32
N GLN A 19 23.17 10.28 -9.05
CA GLN A 19 23.97 10.61 -7.88
C GLN A 19 24.62 12.00 -8.01
N THR A 20 23.80 13.02 -8.31
CA THR A 20 24.22 14.42 -8.51
C THR A 20 23.61 15.36 -7.46
N GLY A 21 23.99 16.64 -7.49
CA GLY A 21 23.49 17.64 -6.55
C GLY A 21 23.94 17.37 -5.11
N GLU A 22 23.14 17.81 -4.15
CA GLU A 22 23.44 17.58 -2.71
C GLU A 22 23.43 16.09 -2.34
N PHE A 23 22.55 15.30 -2.97
CA PHE A 23 22.52 13.85 -2.75
C PHE A 23 23.83 13.20 -3.21
N GLY A 24 24.31 13.57 -4.41
CA GLY A 24 25.58 13.09 -4.96
C GLY A 24 26.79 13.41 -4.09
N LYS A 25 26.87 14.64 -3.55
CA LYS A 25 27.96 15.04 -2.63
C LYS A 25 28.00 14.17 -1.38
N ILE A 26 26.84 13.87 -0.81
CA ILE A 26 26.73 13.00 0.37
C ILE A 26 27.07 11.56 -0.01
N PHE A 27 26.62 11.08 -1.17
CA PHE A 27 26.93 9.74 -1.67
C PHE A 27 28.44 9.55 -1.87
N GLU A 28 29.13 10.50 -2.52
CA GLU A 28 30.57 10.47 -2.71
C GLU A 28 31.33 10.43 -1.37
N LYS A 29 30.93 11.27 -0.41
CA LYS A 29 31.50 11.26 0.93
C LYS A 29 31.25 9.93 1.66
N THR A 30 30.06 9.36 1.52
CA THR A 30 29.68 8.07 2.15
C THR A 30 30.51 6.92 1.57
N CYS A 31 30.81 6.99 0.27
CA CYS A 31 31.60 5.99 -0.44
C CYS A 31 33.12 6.17 -0.26
N HIS A 32 33.61 7.18 0.45
CA HIS A 32 35.03 7.52 0.47
C HIS A 32 35.94 6.33 0.85
N ASP A 33 35.53 5.56 1.86
CA ASP A 33 36.32 4.42 2.40
C ASP A 33 35.86 3.06 1.85
N GLU A 34 34.91 3.05 0.92
CA GLU A 34 34.34 1.82 0.35
C GLU A 34 35.13 1.32 -0.86
N THR A 35 35.02 0.01 -1.14
CA THR A 35 35.64 -0.57 -2.34
C THR A 35 34.90 -0.14 -3.61
N GLU A 36 35.59 -0.11 -4.74
CA GLU A 36 34.97 0.24 -6.03
C GLU A 36 33.78 -0.69 -6.38
N GLU A 37 33.85 -1.97 -6.00
CA GLU A 37 32.74 -2.91 -6.19
C GLU A 37 31.48 -2.50 -5.41
N VAL A 38 31.64 -2.03 -4.16
CA VAL A 38 30.54 -1.55 -3.33
C VAL A 38 29.93 -0.28 -3.92
N LYS A 39 30.78 0.66 -4.38
CA LYS A 39 30.33 1.91 -5.01
C LYS A 39 29.48 1.66 -6.24
N ILE A 40 29.94 0.79 -7.14
CA ILE A 40 29.23 0.41 -8.36
C ILE A 40 27.88 -0.20 -7.99
N ARG A 41 27.87 -1.18 -7.08
CA ARG A 41 26.64 -1.86 -6.66
C ARG A 41 25.61 -0.90 -6.05
N TRP A 42 26.04 0.04 -5.23
CA TRP A 42 25.14 1.04 -4.64
C TRP A 42 24.63 2.04 -5.68
N SER A 43 25.50 2.48 -6.59
CA SER A 43 25.14 3.37 -7.70
C SER A 43 24.07 2.74 -8.59
N GLU A 44 24.24 1.47 -8.95
CA GLU A 44 23.27 0.70 -9.74
C GLU A 44 21.94 0.57 -8.99
N ALA A 45 21.96 0.16 -7.72
CA ALA A 45 20.75 0.01 -6.91
C ALA A 45 19.97 1.33 -6.76
N LEU A 46 20.66 2.45 -6.56
CA LEU A 46 20.04 3.78 -6.48
C LEU A 46 19.45 4.21 -7.82
N THR A 47 20.14 3.89 -8.92
CA THR A 47 19.65 4.14 -10.28
C THR A 47 18.38 3.35 -10.56
N ASP A 48 18.37 2.06 -10.21
CA ASP A 48 17.21 1.17 -10.36
C ASP A 48 16.02 1.66 -9.54
N VAL A 49 16.21 1.98 -8.25
CA VAL A 49 15.14 2.51 -7.39
C VAL A 49 14.60 3.83 -7.93
N ALA A 50 15.46 4.70 -8.46
CA ALA A 50 15.04 5.99 -9.04
C ALA A 50 14.35 5.87 -10.41
N ASN A 51 14.37 4.68 -11.03
CA ASN A 51 13.64 4.38 -12.26
C ASN A 51 12.27 3.72 -12.01
N ILE A 52 12.01 3.26 -10.78
CA ILE A 52 10.70 2.72 -10.41
C ILE A 52 9.69 3.88 -10.30
N LEU A 53 8.48 3.66 -10.81
CA LEU A 53 7.36 4.59 -10.61
C LEU A 53 7.03 4.71 -9.11
N GLY A 54 7.02 5.94 -8.61
CA GLY A 54 6.79 6.23 -7.21
C GLY A 54 6.16 7.59 -6.98
N TYR A 55 6.26 8.09 -5.76
CA TYR A 55 5.65 9.35 -5.35
C TYR A 55 6.69 10.44 -5.21
N HIS A 56 6.36 11.63 -5.71
CA HIS A 56 7.20 12.82 -5.61
C HIS A 56 6.44 13.87 -4.81
N SER A 57 6.85 14.09 -3.56
CA SER A 57 6.18 15.04 -2.65
C SER A 57 5.99 16.44 -3.24
N VAL A 58 6.89 16.89 -4.13
CA VAL A 58 6.82 18.22 -4.77
C VAL A 58 5.63 18.39 -5.72
N ILE A 59 5.00 17.29 -6.16
CA ILE A 59 3.82 17.31 -7.05
C ILE A 59 2.53 17.45 -6.23
N TRP A 60 2.57 17.18 -4.92
CA TRP A 60 1.41 17.18 -4.05
C TRP A 60 1.22 18.55 -3.39
N GLY A 61 -0.02 19.05 -3.39
CA GLY A 61 -0.37 20.29 -2.69
C GLY A 61 -0.45 20.12 -1.17
N ASN A 62 -0.64 18.88 -0.70
CA ASN A 62 -0.79 18.52 0.71
C ASN A 62 -0.10 17.17 0.98
N GLU A 63 0.67 17.10 2.06
CA GLU A 63 1.34 15.85 2.47
C GLU A 63 0.32 14.80 2.94
N ALA A 64 -0.82 15.20 3.54
CA ALA A 64 -1.83 14.26 4.00
C ALA A 64 -2.48 13.50 2.83
N ASP A 65 -2.83 14.20 1.75
CA ASP A 65 -3.41 13.60 0.54
C ASP A 65 -2.43 12.60 -0.11
N MET A 66 -1.14 12.94 -0.11
CA MET A 66 -0.09 12.03 -0.60
C MET A 66 -0.03 10.76 0.25
N VAL A 67 -0.03 10.89 1.57
CA VAL A 67 0.01 9.75 2.50
C VAL A 67 -1.23 8.89 2.35
N GLU A 68 -2.41 9.49 2.26
CA GLU A 68 -3.67 8.78 2.03
C GLU A 68 -3.61 7.98 0.71
N LYS A 69 -3.12 8.58 -0.38
CA LYS A 69 -2.96 7.87 -1.64
C LYS A 69 -1.98 6.71 -1.55
N ILE A 70 -0.83 6.90 -0.89
CA ILE A 70 0.16 5.84 -0.69
C ILE A 70 -0.44 4.67 0.10
N VAL A 71 -1.16 4.96 1.19
CA VAL A 71 -1.81 3.94 2.03
C VAL A 71 -2.82 3.15 1.20
N ASN A 72 -3.69 3.82 0.45
CA ASN A 72 -4.68 3.17 -0.40
C ASN A 72 -4.03 2.29 -1.48
N ASP A 73 -2.98 2.79 -2.15
CA ASP A 73 -2.28 2.03 -3.19
C ASP A 73 -1.52 0.81 -2.61
N VAL A 74 -1.03 0.89 -1.37
CA VAL A 74 -0.42 -0.26 -0.67
C VAL A 74 -1.50 -1.28 -0.29
N ILE A 75 -2.62 -0.82 0.27
CA ILE A 75 -3.74 -1.69 0.64
C ILE A 75 -4.26 -2.43 -0.61
N GLU A 76 -4.51 -1.73 -1.71
CA GLU A 76 -4.97 -2.33 -2.97
C GLU A 76 -3.99 -3.41 -3.45
N LYS A 77 -2.68 -3.12 -3.45
CA LYS A 77 -1.66 -4.10 -3.86
C LYS A 77 -1.54 -5.30 -2.93
N LEU A 78 -1.85 -5.13 -1.64
CA LEU A 78 -1.93 -6.24 -0.68
C LEU A 78 -3.21 -7.05 -0.87
N LEU A 79 -4.35 -6.41 -1.09
CA LEU A 79 -5.65 -7.05 -1.31
C LEU A 79 -5.76 -7.78 -2.66
N LEU A 80 -4.97 -7.37 -3.66
CA LEU A 80 -4.76 -8.14 -4.90
C LEU A 80 -4.08 -9.49 -4.65
N THR A 81 -3.52 -9.70 -3.46
CA THR A 81 -3.22 -11.04 -2.94
C THR A 81 -4.51 -11.52 -2.30
N PRO A 82 -5.21 -12.54 -2.84
CA PRO A 82 -6.45 -13.00 -2.25
C PRO A 82 -6.21 -13.30 -0.78
N ALA A 83 -6.99 -12.69 0.10
CA ALA A 83 -7.12 -13.20 1.45
C ALA A 83 -7.71 -14.61 1.30
N LYS A 84 -6.83 -15.62 1.30
CA LYS A 84 -7.22 -17.04 1.14
C LYS A 84 -8.28 -17.49 2.14
N ASP A 85 -8.48 -16.70 3.19
CA ASP A 85 -9.46 -16.94 4.23
C ASP A 85 -10.91 -16.91 3.72
N SER A 86 -11.23 -16.21 2.61
CA SER A 86 -12.62 -16.11 2.12
C SER A 86 -13.02 -17.10 1.03
N GLU A 87 -12.07 -17.67 0.28
CA GLU A 87 -12.36 -18.61 -0.82
C GLU A 87 -12.93 -19.96 -0.33
N ASP A 88 -12.71 -20.29 0.94
CA ASP A 88 -13.18 -21.55 1.54
C ASP A 88 -14.61 -21.45 2.13
N PHE A 89 -15.25 -20.27 2.12
CA PHE A 89 -16.60 -20.10 2.67
C PHE A 89 -17.70 -20.35 1.65
N VAL A 90 -18.28 -21.54 1.68
CA VAL A 90 -19.42 -21.90 0.81
C VAL A 90 -20.69 -21.12 1.21
N GLY A 91 -21.27 -20.38 0.25
CA GLY A 91 -22.57 -19.72 0.39
C GLY A 91 -22.54 -18.39 1.16
N ILE A 92 -21.35 -17.81 1.34
CA ILE A 92 -21.19 -16.54 2.06
C ILE A 92 -21.73 -15.35 1.25
N GLU A 93 -21.72 -15.46 -0.07
CA GLU A 93 -22.19 -14.43 -1.02
C GLU A 93 -23.67 -14.12 -0.81
N ASP A 94 -24.50 -15.15 -0.60
CA ASP A 94 -25.94 -14.98 -0.35
C ASP A 94 -26.20 -14.25 0.98
N HIS A 95 -25.40 -14.56 2.00
CA HIS A 95 -25.47 -13.89 3.29
C HIS A 95 -25.02 -12.42 3.21
N ILE A 96 -23.95 -12.13 2.47
CA ILE A 96 -23.47 -10.76 2.21
C ILE A 96 -24.51 -9.98 1.45
N ALA A 97 -25.04 -10.51 0.34
CA ALA A 97 -26.05 -9.83 -0.47
C ALA A 97 -27.28 -9.45 0.36
N LYS A 98 -27.77 -10.37 1.19
CA LYS A 98 -28.91 -10.12 2.08
C LYS A 98 -28.60 -9.05 3.14
N LEU A 99 -27.39 -9.04 3.70
CA LEU A 99 -26.99 -8.03 4.69
C LEU A 99 -26.76 -6.66 4.07
N SER A 100 -26.14 -6.58 2.90
CA SER A 100 -25.96 -5.32 2.16
C SER A 100 -27.31 -4.67 1.84
N MET A 101 -28.33 -5.46 1.47
CA MET A 101 -29.70 -4.96 1.27
C MET A 101 -30.36 -4.42 2.54
N LEU A 102 -30.06 -5.01 3.71
CA LEU A 102 -30.61 -4.56 5.00
C LEU A 102 -29.90 -3.31 5.51
N LEU A 103 -28.58 -3.28 5.37
CA LEU A 103 -27.74 -2.17 5.82
C LEU A 103 -27.97 -0.91 4.99
N GLN A 104 -28.18 -1.06 3.67
CA GLN A 104 -28.29 0.08 2.74
C GLN A 104 -27.18 1.11 3.02
N LEU A 105 -25.92 0.69 2.87
CA LEU A 105 -24.74 1.47 3.28
C LEU A 105 -24.65 2.87 2.64
N GLU A 106 -25.43 3.13 1.59
CA GLU A 106 -25.53 4.42 0.89
C GLU A 106 -26.64 5.34 1.44
N ALA A 107 -27.46 4.89 2.39
CA ALA A 107 -28.51 5.70 2.99
C ALA A 107 -27.95 6.63 4.08
N GLU A 108 -28.49 7.86 4.20
CA GLU A 108 -28.08 8.83 5.22
C GLU A 108 -28.52 8.46 6.66
N GLU A 109 -29.39 7.45 6.80
CA GLU A 109 -29.94 7.02 8.09
C GLU A 109 -29.01 6.04 8.84
N VAL A 110 -28.92 6.19 10.16
CA VAL A 110 -28.22 5.22 11.01
C VAL A 110 -29.09 3.97 11.20
N ARG A 111 -28.54 2.80 10.88
CA ARG A 111 -29.22 1.50 11.02
C ARG A 111 -28.41 0.54 11.88
N MET A 112 -29.13 -0.30 12.62
CA MET A 112 -28.56 -1.38 13.42
C MET A 112 -29.12 -2.71 12.93
N VAL A 113 -28.23 -3.63 12.55
CA VAL A 113 -28.58 -4.99 12.10
C VAL A 113 -27.94 -6.00 13.05
N GLY A 114 -28.75 -6.90 13.60
CA GLY A 114 -28.30 -7.97 14.49
C GLY A 114 -28.17 -9.31 13.78
N LEU A 115 -27.06 -10.01 13.97
CA LEU A 115 -26.89 -11.41 13.54
C LEU A 115 -27.22 -12.34 14.72
N TRP A 116 -28.15 -13.26 14.51
CA TRP A 116 -28.58 -14.22 15.53
C TRP A 116 -28.68 -15.65 14.96
N GLY A 117 -28.57 -16.65 15.83
CA GLY A 117 -28.50 -18.05 15.43
C GLY A 117 -27.67 -18.91 16.39
N SER A 118 -27.66 -20.22 16.18
CA SER A 118 -26.94 -21.20 17.00
C SER A 118 -25.44 -20.93 17.11
N SER A 119 -24.80 -21.50 18.14
CA SER A 119 -23.34 -21.45 18.26
C SER A 119 -22.68 -22.16 17.07
N GLY A 120 -21.56 -21.63 16.57
CA GLY A 120 -20.81 -22.21 15.46
C GLY A 120 -21.36 -21.97 14.05
N ILE A 121 -22.55 -21.36 13.89
CA ILE A 121 -23.19 -21.15 12.57
C ILE A 121 -22.51 -20.09 11.67
N GLY A 122 -21.41 -19.49 12.11
CA GLY A 122 -20.66 -18.52 11.29
C GLY A 122 -21.09 -17.05 11.42
N LYS A 123 -21.87 -16.66 12.44
CA LYS A 123 -22.27 -15.24 12.65
C LYS A 123 -21.10 -14.26 12.64
N THR A 124 -20.04 -14.57 13.39
CA THR A 124 -18.83 -13.74 13.46
C THR A 124 -18.06 -13.74 12.14
N THR A 125 -18.04 -14.87 11.43
CA THR A 125 -17.40 -14.99 10.11
C THR A 125 -18.08 -14.07 9.10
N ILE A 126 -19.41 -14.12 9.00
CA ILE A 126 -20.18 -13.28 8.09
C ILE A 126 -19.95 -11.79 8.38
N ALA A 127 -19.92 -11.38 9.66
CA ALA A 127 -19.64 -10.00 10.05
C ALA A 127 -18.24 -9.53 9.63
N ARG A 128 -17.21 -10.39 9.74
CA ARG A 128 -15.82 -10.09 9.36
C ARG A 128 -15.57 -10.07 7.86
N VAL A 129 -16.44 -10.68 7.06
CA VAL A 129 -16.32 -10.65 5.60
C VAL A 129 -17.02 -9.43 5.01
N LEU A 130 -18.06 -8.93 5.68
CA LEU A 130 -18.79 -7.74 5.27
C LEU A 130 -18.06 -6.42 5.59
N PHE A 131 -17.19 -6.41 6.62
CA PHE A 131 -16.46 -5.24 7.12
C PHE A 131 -14.99 -5.58 7.35
#